data_AF-Q8ZW02-F1
#
_entry.id   AF-Q8ZW02-F1
#
_cell.length_a   1.000
_cell.length_b   1.000
_cell.length_c   1.000
_cell.angle_alpha   90.00
_cell.angle_beta   90.00
_cell.angle_gamma   90.00
#
_symmetry.space_group_name_H-M   'P 1'
#
loop_
_entity.id
_entity.type
_entity.pdbx_description
1 polymer ?
#
loop_
_entity_poly.entity_id
_entity_poly.type
_entity_poly.pdbx_seq_one_letter_code
_entity_poly.pdbx_strand_id
1 'polypeptide(L)'
;MTFIALGLFLIFLGYLDPALRFAAHPLGAFFTAYGVGGLLHKKRRHVLGYLATFLGVAAAVFLIPLPVFTPAHKLYLVAVAFGFFLNAVRFFSRRLKRALAPVSIAVTAWGLGSFLQLTHIPLLYLLVWGAGAGAFIASTLGLARGRFKKVGRFFARHTAAFGVLGGLLTALYYISSLAGAAWVFYSTAIGSAAAILLLGGDVKRPRAAQLYDDQDVIEAKRLERRFVETGDVSLLTTYVAYYMAKGGVDEGRVLEVVRAALAYKDIEPSPFAPPLVAKLVERWNRRRRLRHLRRVMALLNRYL
;
A
#
# COMPACT_ATOMS: atom_id res chain seq x y z
N MET A 1 19.32 4.25 16.16
CA MET A 1 20.23 4.61 17.27
C MET A 1 19.61 5.70 18.12
N THR A 2 19.23 6.86 17.55
CA THR A 2 18.51 7.94 18.26
C THR A 2 17.29 7.48 19.07
N PHE A 3 16.35 6.74 18.47
CA PHE A 3 15.17 6.22 19.18
C PHE A 3 15.49 5.21 20.29
N ILE A 4 16.57 4.42 20.13
CA ILE A 4 17.00 3.46 21.15
C ILE A 4 17.61 4.20 22.33
N ALA A 5 18.51 5.15 22.06
CA ALA A 5 19.12 6.00 23.07
C ALA A 5 18.06 6.80 23.84
N LEU A 6 17.10 7.39 23.13
CA LEU A 6 15.95 8.08 23.74
C LEU A 6 15.11 7.14 24.62
N GLY A 7 14.82 5.93 24.14
CA GLY A 7 14.05 4.94 24.89
C GLY A 7 14.74 4.50 26.18
N LEU A 8 16.05 4.21 26.11
CA LEU A 8 16.87 3.86 27.27
C LEU A 8 17.01 5.03 28.24
N PHE A 9 17.19 6.24 27.74
CA PHE A 9 17.22 7.45 28.55
C PHE A 9 15.91 7.65 29.32
N LEU A 10 14.75 7.48 28.68
CA LEU A 10 13.45 7.59 29.33
C LEU A 10 13.24 6.49 30.38
N ILE A 11 13.68 5.25 30.12
CA ILE A 11 13.64 4.18 31.13
C ILE A 11 14.51 4.55 32.34
N PHE A 12 15.73 5.03 32.10
CA PHE A 12 16.64 5.47 33.15
C PHE A 12 16.08 6.66 33.95
N LEU A 13 15.46 7.62 33.27
CA LEU A 13 14.82 8.77 33.90
C LEU A 13 13.65 8.35 34.82
N GLY A 14 12.82 7.40 34.38
CA GLY A 14 11.72 6.85 35.21
C GLY A 14 12.18 5.94 36.35
N TYR A 15 13.42 5.43 36.28
CA TYR A 15 14.07 4.73 37.38
C TYR A 15 14.54 5.73 38.46
N LEU A 16 15.16 6.83 38.04
CA LEU A 16 15.69 7.86 38.95
C LEU A 16 14.58 8.72 39.59
N ASP A 17 13.53 9.06 38.84
CA ASP A 17 12.44 9.90 39.33
C ASP A 17 11.10 9.14 39.30
N PRO A 18 10.55 8.75 40.47
CA PRO A 18 9.26 8.09 40.58
C PRO A 18 8.09 8.90 40.00
N ALA A 19 8.16 10.24 40.01
CA ALA A 19 7.10 11.09 39.46
C ALA A 19 7.01 10.96 37.93
N LEU A 20 8.15 10.77 37.27
CA LEU A 20 8.22 10.63 35.80
C LEU A 20 7.97 9.20 35.31
N ARG A 21 8.06 8.20 36.20
CA ARG A 21 7.93 6.77 35.89
C ARG A 21 6.72 6.44 35.02
N PHE A 22 5.58 7.04 35.34
CA PHE A 22 4.29 6.82 34.68
C PHE A 22 4.25 7.21 33.21
N ALA A 23 5.00 8.24 32.81
CA ALA A 23 5.14 8.64 31.41
C ALA A 23 6.39 8.03 30.77
N ALA A 24 7.50 7.98 31.51
CA ALA A 24 8.80 7.64 30.99
C ALA A 24 8.97 6.15 30.68
N HIS A 25 8.44 5.24 31.52
CA HIS A 25 8.51 3.80 31.25
C HIS A 25 7.73 3.35 30.00
N PRO A 26 6.45 3.71 29.80
CA PRO A 26 5.74 3.29 28.59
C PRO A 26 6.33 3.87 27.32
N LEU A 27 6.70 5.16 27.32
CA LEU A 27 7.36 5.79 26.18
C LEU A 27 8.75 5.19 25.94
N GLY A 28 9.50 4.93 27.00
CA GLY A 28 10.83 4.33 26.94
C GLY A 28 10.80 2.92 26.36
N ALA A 29 9.86 2.07 26.81
CA ALA A 29 9.63 0.74 26.26
C ALA A 29 9.26 0.80 24.76
N PHE A 30 8.34 1.71 24.39
CA PHE A 30 7.95 1.91 23.00
C PHE A 30 9.12 2.35 22.12
N PHE A 31 9.82 3.42 22.48
CA PHE A 31 10.90 3.99 21.66
C PHE A 31 12.08 3.03 21.54
N THR A 32 12.41 2.28 22.60
CA THR A 32 13.46 1.26 22.56
C THR A 32 13.11 0.17 21.55
N ALA A 33 11.93 -0.41 21.68
CA ALA A 33 11.49 -1.50 20.81
C ALA A 33 11.22 -1.05 19.37
N TYR A 34 10.69 0.16 19.16
CA TYR A 34 10.54 0.80 17.86
C TYR A 34 11.91 1.06 17.20
N GLY A 35 12.88 1.57 17.97
CA GLY A 35 14.24 1.80 17.50
C GLY A 35 14.95 0.50 17.11
N VAL A 36 14.81 -0.57 17.90
CA VAL A 36 15.27 -1.93 17.57
C VAL A 36 14.58 -2.43 16.30
N GLY A 37 13.26 -2.22 16.20
CA GLY A 37 12.48 -2.54 15.01
C GLY A 37 13.04 -1.88 13.76
N GLY A 38 13.33 -0.58 13.82
CA GLY A 38 13.95 0.18 12.74
C GLY A 38 15.34 -0.35 12.33
N LEU A 39 16.16 -0.80 13.28
CA LEU A 39 17.45 -1.45 12.96
C LEU A 39 17.25 -2.79 12.25
N LEU A 40 16.31 -3.61 12.72
CA LEU A 40 15.99 -4.89 12.10
C LEU A 40 15.46 -4.69 10.67
N HIS A 41 14.64 -3.66 10.45
CA HIS A 41 14.20 -3.24 9.12
C HIS A 41 15.37 -2.87 8.20
N LYS A 42 16.33 -2.08 8.68
CA LYS A 42 17.55 -1.72 7.91
C LYS A 42 18.37 -2.97 7.55
N LYS A 43 18.39 -3.99 8.42
CA LYS A 43 19.04 -5.29 8.18
C LYS A 43 18.19 -6.29 7.38
N ARG A 44 17.10 -5.84 6.72
CA ARG A 44 16.16 -6.67 5.95
C ARG A 44 15.43 -7.76 6.76
N ARG A 45 15.45 -7.67 8.10
CA ARG A 45 14.71 -8.56 9.02
C ARG A 45 13.33 -7.98 9.34
N HIS A 46 12.52 -7.74 8.32
CA HIS A 46 11.27 -6.99 8.43
C HIS A 46 10.25 -7.58 9.41
N VAL A 47 10.05 -8.91 9.41
CA VAL A 47 9.11 -9.58 10.33
C VAL A 47 9.51 -9.37 11.79
N LEU A 48 10.80 -9.54 12.10
CA LEU A 48 11.33 -9.28 13.44
C LEU A 48 11.25 -7.79 13.79
N GLY A 49 11.40 -6.91 12.80
CA GLY A 49 11.21 -5.48 12.96
C GLY A 49 9.80 -5.10 13.42
N TYR A 50 8.77 -5.60 12.72
CA TYR A 50 7.37 -5.40 13.13
C TYR A 50 7.03 -6.08 14.44
N LEU A 51 7.65 -7.24 14.74
CA LEU A 51 7.46 -7.92 16.02
C LEU A 51 8.01 -7.07 17.18
N ALA A 52 9.19 -6.49 17.02
CA ALA A 52 9.77 -5.58 18.01
C ALA A 52 8.85 -4.37 18.23
N THR A 53 8.34 -3.75 17.15
CA THR A 53 7.38 -2.64 17.28
C THR A 53 6.09 -3.06 17.99
N PHE A 54 5.55 -4.24 17.69
CA PHE A 54 4.38 -4.78 18.38
C PHE A 54 4.63 -4.98 19.88
N LEU A 55 5.75 -5.60 20.25
CA LEU A 55 6.13 -5.79 21.65
C LEU A 55 6.29 -4.46 22.39
N GLY A 56 6.84 -3.44 21.71
CA GLY A 56 6.91 -2.07 22.22
C GLY A 56 5.54 -1.46 22.52
N VAL A 57 4.61 -1.60 21.58
CA VAL A 57 3.22 -1.14 21.77
C VAL A 57 2.54 -1.91 22.91
N ALA A 58 2.69 -3.24 22.96
CA ALA A 58 2.11 -4.05 24.02
C ALA A 58 2.66 -3.69 25.41
N ALA A 59 3.98 -3.55 25.52
CA ALA A 59 4.61 -3.09 26.76
C ALA A 59 4.11 -1.70 27.17
N ALA A 60 4.04 -0.75 26.23
CA ALA A 60 3.53 0.58 26.52
C ALA A 60 2.07 0.55 27.00
N VAL A 61 1.19 -0.21 26.35
CA VAL A 61 -0.23 -0.33 26.75
C VAL A 61 -0.37 -0.86 28.18
N PHE A 62 0.45 -1.84 28.58
CA PHE A 62 0.41 -2.36 29.95
C PHE A 62 1.02 -1.41 30.98
N LEU A 63 2.10 -0.71 30.62
CA LEU A 63 2.81 0.21 31.49
C LEU A 63 2.12 1.57 31.66
N ILE A 64 1.29 2.00 30.70
CA ILE A 64 0.54 3.24 30.82
C ILE A 64 -0.47 3.11 31.98
N PRO A 65 -0.42 4.03 32.97
CA PRO A 65 -1.39 4.09 34.06
C PRO A 65 -2.66 4.81 33.58
N LEU A 66 -3.52 4.10 32.84
CA LEU A 66 -4.84 4.59 32.48
C LEU A 66 -5.86 4.03 33.47
N PRO A 67 -6.24 4.77 34.54
CA PRO A 67 -7.17 4.29 35.55
C PRO A 67 -8.57 4.00 34.98
N VAL A 68 -8.90 4.62 33.84
CA VAL A 68 -10.15 4.39 33.10
C VAL A 68 -10.18 3.03 32.40
N PHE A 69 -9.02 2.40 32.15
CA PHE A 69 -8.93 1.15 31.40
C PHE A 69 -8.65 -0.03 32.31
N THR A 70 -9.63 -0.93 32.40
CA THR A 70 -9.46 -2.24 33.06
C THR A 70 -8.42 -3.10 32.31
N PRO A 71 -7.88 -4.17 32.95
CA PRO A 71 -6.98 -5.10 32.27
C PRO A 71 -7.53 -5.67 30.95
N ALA A 72 -8.86 -5.85 30.86
CA ALA A 72 -9.53 -6.30 29.65
C ALA A 72 -9.40 -5.29 28.49
N HIS A 73 -9.55 -3.99 28.75
CA HIS A 73 -9.35 -2.94 27.73
C HIS A 73 -7.93 -3.00 27.16
N LYS A 74 -6.93 -3.16 28.03
CA LYS A 74 -5.52 -3.28 27.64
C LYS A 74 -5.29 -4.51 26.76
N LEU A 75 -5.86 -5.66 27.11
CA LEU A 75 -5.79 -6.89 26.31
C LEU A 75 -6.39 -6.70 24.91
N TYR A 76 -7.53 -6.02 24.80
CA TYR A 76 -8.17 -5.76 23.51
C TYR A 76 -7.36 -4.79 22.63
N LEU A 77 -6.77 -3.74 23.21
CA LEU A 77 -5.85 -2.86 22.48
C LEU A 77 -4.61 -3.60 21.98
N VAL A 78 -4.07 -4.51 22.79
CA VAL A 78 -2.96 -5.39 22.37
C VAL A 78 -3.39 -6.34 21.27
N ALA A 79 -4.60 -6.90 21.32
CA ALA A 79 -5.15 -7.72 20.25
C ALA A 79 -5.29 -6.93 18.93
N VAL A 80 -5.75 -5.68 18.99
CA VAL A 80 -5.79 -4.77 17.82
C VAL A 80 -4.38 -4.55 17.25
N ALA A 81 -3.41 -4.23 18.11
CA ALA A 81 -2.01 -4.07 17.70
C ALA A 81 -1.43 -5.35 17.08
N PHE A 82 -1.80 -6.53 17.61
CA PHE A 82 -1.42 -7.82 17.07
C PHE A 82 -2.04 -8.06 15.67
N GLY A 83 -3.30 -7.67 15.47
CA GLY A 83 -3.94 -7.68 14.16
C GLY A 83 -3.19 -6.85 13.11
N PHE A 84 -2.76 -5.64 13.47
CA PHE A 84 -1.90 -4.81 12.62
C PHE A 84 -0.54 -5.45 12.32
N PHE A 85 0.08 -6.09 13.32
CA PHE A 85 1.30 -6.87 13.12
C PHE A 85 1.10 -8.00 12.11
N LEU A 86 0.04 -8.81 12.24
CA LEU A 86 -0.27 -9.88 11.29
C LEU A 86 -0.50 -9.34 9.87
N ASN A 87 -1.20 -8.20 9.75
CA ASN A 87 -1.40 -7.52 8.48
C ASN A 87 -0.08 -7.04 7.86
N ALA A 88 0.88 -6.57 8.66
CA ALA A 88 2.21 -6.18 8.18
C ALA A 88 3.03 -7.41 7.75
N VAL A 89 3.04 -8.47 8.55
CA VAL A 89 3.79 -9.73 8.29
C VAL A 89 3.36 -10.38 6.98
N ARG A 90 2.08 -10.26 6.59
CA ARG A 90 1.58 -10.82 5.32
C ARG A 90 2.34 -10.33 4.10
N PHE A 91 2.90 -9.12 4.12
CA PHE A 91 3.65 -8.57 2.98
C PHE A 91 5.06 -9.17 2.85
N PHE A 92 5.60 -9.72 3.94
CA PHE A 92 6.95 -10.28 3.98
C PHE A 92 6.97 -11.81 3.96
N SER A 93 5.87 -12.48 4.30
CA SER A 93 5.74 -13.94 4.22
C SER A 93 5.04 -14.38 2.93
N ARG A 94 5.81 -14.84 1.92
CA ARG A 94 5.24 -15.33 0.64
C ARG A 94 4.23 -16.46 0.81
N ARG A 95 4.47 -17.37 1.76
CA ARG A 95 3.62 -18.54 2.03
C ARG A 95 2.34 -18.15 2.78
N LEU A 96 2.44 -17.23 3.75
CA LEU A 96 1.33 -16.86 4.63
C LEU A 96 0.56 -15.62 4.17
N LYS A 97 1.04 -14.91 3.13
CA LYS A 97 0.46 -13.65 2.62
C LYS A 97 -1.06 -13.68 2.48
N ARG A 98 -1.59 -14.77 1.94
CA ARG A 98 -3.03 -14.91 1.69
C ARG A 98 -3.80 -15.28 2.96
N ALA A 99 -3.31 -16.27 3.71
CA ALA A 99 -3.96 -16.75 4.93
C ALA A 99 -3.99 -15.69 6.05
N LEU A 100 -2.98 -14.82 6.12
CA LEU A 100 -2.92 -13.77 7.15
C LEU A 100 -3.90 -12.63 6.91
N ALA A 101 -4.40 -12.43 5.69
CA ALA A 101 -5.37 -11.38 5.40
C ALA A 101 -6.68 -11.56 6.23
N PRO A 102 -7.41 -12.69 6.14
CA PRO A 102 -8.62 -12.88 6.93
C PRO A 102 -8.31 -12.93 8.44
N VAL A 103 -7.21 -13.57 8.85
CA VAL A 103 -6.84 -13.67 10.27
C VAL A 103 -6.59 -12.28 10.87
N SER A 104 -5.85 -11.42 10.17
CA SER A 104 -5.60 -10.05 10.66
C SER A 104 -6.88 -9.23 10.80
N ILE A 105 -7.84 -9.39 9.87
CA ILE A 105 -9.14 -8.72 9.91
C ILE A 105 -9.94 -9.22 11.11
N ALA A 106 -10.03 -10.54 11.30
CA ALA A 106 -10.78 -11.15 12.40
C ALA A 106 -10.25 -10.69 13.77
N VAL A 107 -8.93 -10.78 13.98
CA VAL A 107 -8.28 -10.36 15.23
C VAL A 107 -8.49 -8.87 15.50
N THR A 108 -8.33 -8.03 14.48
CA THR A 108 -8.47 -6.57 14.63
C THR A 108 -9.92 -6.19 14.94
N ALA A 109 -10.88 -6.74 14.20
CA ALA A 109 -12.29 -6.42 14.39
C ALA A 109 -12.85 -6.97 15.71
N TRP A 110 -12.45 -8.19 16.10
CA TRP A 110 -12.79 -8.75 17.40
C TRP A 110 -12.25 -7.87 18.52
N GLY A 111 -10.94 -7.59 18.52
CA GLY A 111 -10.31 -6.77 19.56
C GLY A 111 -10.91 -5.37 19.65
N LEU A 112 -11.09 -4.69 18.51
CA LEU A 112 -11.66 -3.34 18.50
C LEU A 112 -13.13 -3.33 18.94
N GLY A 113 -13.95 -4.28 18.47
CA GLY A 113 -15.34 -4.35 18.87
C GLY A 113 -15.50 -4.72 20.35
N SER A 114 -14.70 -5.65 20.88
CA SER A 114 -14.72 -5.98 22.32
C SER A 114 -14.24 -4.82 23.19
N PHE A 115 -13.23 -4.04 22.73
CA PHE A 115 -12.84 -2.80 23.39
C PHE A 115 -14.01 -1.81 23.45
N LEU A 116 -14.67 -1.57 22.31
CA LEU A 116 -15.78 -0.62 22.22
C LEU A 116 -17.01 -1.06 23.02
N GLN A 117 -17.27 -2.37 23.09
CA GLN A 117 -18.34 -2.92 23.91
C GLN A 117 -18.14 -2.57 25.39
N LEU A 118 -16.90 -2.63 25.89
CA LEU A 118 -16.58 -2.23 27.27
C LEU A 118 -16.67 -0.72 27.50
N THR A 119 -16.50 0.11 26.47
CA THR A 119 -16.66 1.56 26.58
C THR A 119 -18.13 2.02 26.61
N HIS A 120 -19.08 1.09 26.54
CA HIS A 120 -20.53 1.35 26.55
C HIS A 120 -21.02 2.33 25.46
N ILE A 121 -20.28 2.51 24.37
CA ILE A 121 -20.74 3.29 23.22
C ILE A 121 -21.77 2.45 22.46
N PRO A 122 -23.07 2.83 22.47
CA PRO A 122 -24.11 2.01 21.88
C PRO A 122 -23.92 1.86 20.37
N LEU A 123 -24.30 0.71 19.82
CA LEU A 123 -24.24 0.35 18.38
C LEU A 123 -22.84 0.25 17.75
N LEU A 124 -21.85 1.02 18.18
CA LEU A 124 -20.55 1.11 17.49
C LEU A 124 -19.79 -0.23 17.48
N TYR A 125 -19.83 -0.98 18.59
CA TYR A 125 -19.20 -2.30 18.66
C TYR A 125 -19.85 -3.31 17.69
N LEU A 126 -21.18 -3.25 17.52
CA LEU A 126 -21.93 -4.07 16.58
C LEU A 126 -21.53 -3.75 15.14
N LEU A 127 -21.40 -2.47 14.80
CA LEU A 127 -20.95 -2.04 13.47
C LEU A 127 -19.53 -2.53 13.16
N VAL A 128 -18.62 -2.45 14.13
CA VAL A 128 -17.23 -2.93 13.97
C VAL A 128 -17.18 -4.44 13.79
N TRP A 129 -17.93 -5.21 14.58
CA TRP A 129 -18.02 -6.66 14.40
C TRP A 129 -18.67 -7.04 13.07
N GLY A 130 -19.76 -6.37 12.69
CA GLY A 130 -20.42 -6.55 11.40
C GLY A 130 -19.47 -6.28 10.23
N ALA A 131 -18.73 -5.17 10.31
CA ALA A 131 -17.76 -4.82 9.28
C ALA A 131 -16.57 -5.79 9.22
N GLY A 132 -16.09 -6.23 10.39
CA GLY A 132 -15.12 -7.30 10.51
C GLY A 132 -15.58 -8.59 9.87
N ALA A 133 -16.81 -9.03 10.15
CA ALA A 133 -17.39 -10.25 9.63
C ALA A 133 -17.54 -10.21 8.09
N GLY A 134 -18.08 -9.11 7.55
CA GLY A 134 -18.20 -8.93 6.10
C GLY A 134 -16.84 -8.94 5.38
N ALA A 135 -15.86 -8.20 5.92
CA ALA A 135 -14.50 -8.19 5.38
C ALA A 135 -13.81 -9.55 5.55
N PHE A 136 -14.01 -10.24 6.66
CA PHE A 136 -13.47 -11.58 6.90
C PHE A 136 -14.00 -12.58 5.89
N ILE A 137 -15.32 -12.66 5.70
CA ILE A 137 -15.97 -13.56 4.74
C ILE A 137 -15.50 -13.28 3.32
N ALA A 138 -15.45 -12.02 2.90
CA ALA A 138 -14.91 -11.68 1.59
C ALA A 138 -13.43 -12.04 1.45
N SER A 139 -12.62 -11.83 2.51
CA SER A 139 -11.21 -12.20 2.48
C SER A 139 -10.98 -13.72 2.47
N THR A 140 -11.83 -14.53 3.12
CA THR A 140 -11.76 -16.00 3.10
C THR A 140 -12.23 -16.54 1.76
N LEU A 141 -13.33 -16.03 1.20
CA LEU A 141 -13.76 -16.34 -0.18
C LEU A 141 -12.69 -15.94 -1.19
N GLY A 142 -11.92 -14.88 -0.90
CA GLY A 142 -10.75 -14.46 -1.66
C GLY A 142 -9.62 -15.50 -1.76
N LEU A 143 -9.62 -16.52 -0.91
CA LEU A 143 -8.64 -17.62 -0.93
C LEU A 143 -8.97 -18.71 -1.95
N ALA A 144 -10.17 -18.68 -2.56
CA ALA A 144 -10.61 -19.67 -3.53
C ALA A 144 -9.61 -19.84 -4.70
N ARG A 145 -9.32 -21.10 -5.05
CA ARG A 145 -8.35 -21.48 -6.11
C ARG A 145 -9.02 -22.33 -7.20
N GLY A 146 -8.24 -22.65 -8.24
CA GLY A 146 -8.67 -23.52 -9.34
C GLY A 146 -9.78 -22.89 -10.17
N ARG A 147 -10.87 -23.63 -10.38
CA ARG A 147 -12.03 -23.22 -11.19
C ARG A 147 -12.68 -21.92 -10.67
N PHE A 148 -12.56 -21.62 -9.37
CA PHE A 148 -13.14 -20.43 -8.74
C PHE A 148 -12.17 -19.24 -8.62
N LYS A 149 -11.02 -19.26 -9.30
CA LYS A 149 -10.00 -18.19 -9.21
C LYS A 149 -10.51 -16.79 -9.60
N LYS A 150 -11.48 -16.69 -10.52
CA LYS A 150 -12.10 -15.41 -10.89
C LYS A 150 -12.94 -14.86 -9.72
N VAL A 151 -13.78 -15.71 -9.14
CA VAL A 151 -14.61 -15.41 -7.95
C VAL A 151 -13.73 -15.02 -6.76
N GLY A 152 -12.67 -15.77 -6.46
CA GLY A 152 -11.73 -15.40 -5.39
C GLY A 152 -11.06 -14.05 -5.61
N ARG A 153 -10.67 -13.71 -6.86
CA ARG A 153 -10.11 -12.37 -7.16
C ARG A 153 -11.13 -11.25 -6.98
N PHE A 154 -12.40 -11.50 -7.29
CA PHE A 154 -13.47 -10.54 -7.08
C PHE A 154 -13.61 -10.18 -5.59
N PHE A 155 -13.80 -11.18 -4.73
CA PHE A 155 -13.97 -10.95 -3.29
C PHE A 155 -12.72 -10.35 -2.63
N ALA A 156 -11.52 -10.75 -3.06
CA ALA A 156 -10.27 -10.16 -2.57
C ALA A 156 -10.10 -8.67 -2.95
N ARG A 157 -10.71 -8.22 -4.06
CA ARG A 157 -10.71 -6.80 -4.47
C ARG A 157 -11.77 -5.97 -3.74
N HIS A 158 -12.86 -6.61 -3.31
CA HIS A 158 -14.03 -5.94 -2.72
C HIS A 158 -14.14 -6.14 -1.21
N THR A 159 -13.08 -6.60 -0.54
CA THR A 159 -13.07 -6.88 0.90
C THR A 159 -13.55 -5.68 1.74
N ALA A 160 -13.14 -4.45 1.38
CA ALA A 160 -13.61 -3.24 2.07
C ALA A 160 -15.10 -2.97 1.84
N ALA A 161 -15.60 -3.18 0.62
CA ALA A 161 -17.01 -3.01 0.29
C ALA A 161 -17.90 -4.01 1.05
N PHE A 162 -17.47 -5.27 1.13
CA PHE A 162 -18.15 -6.28 1.95
C PHE A 162 -18.05 -5.99 3.44
N GLY A 163 -16.96 -5.36 3.91
CA GLY A 163 -16.87 -4.84 5.27
C GLY A 163 -17.90 -3.74 5.54
N VAL A 164 -17.98 -2.72 4.68
CA VAL A 164 -19.00 -1.67 4.82
C VAL A 164 -20.41 -2.26 4.79
N LEU A 165 -20.68 -3.19 3.86
CA LEU A 165 -21.96 -3.89 3.79
C LEU A 165 -22.25 -4.65 5.09
N GLY A 166 -21.28 -5.39 5.63
CA GLY A 166 -21.44 -6.12 6.88
C GLY A 166 -21.82 -5.21 8.05
N GLY A 167 -21.14 -4.05 8.18
CA GLY A 167 -21.48 -3.07 9.21
C GLY A 167 -22.90 -2.51 9.06
N LEU A 168 -23.29 -2.13 7.84
CA LEU A 168 -24.63 -1.62 7.53
C LEU A 168 -25.72 -2.66 7.78
N LEU A 169 -25.49 -3.92 7.39
CA LEU A 169 -26.42 -5.01 7.63
C LEU A 169 -26.58 -5.31 9.12
N THR A 170 -25.52 -5.20 9.92
CA THR A 170 -25.64 -5.34 11.37
C THR A 170 -26.45 -4.19 11.99
N ALA A 171 -26.27 -2.96 11.51
CA ALA A 171 -27.10 -1.83 11.94
C ALA A 171 -28.58 -2.07 11.61
N LEU A 172 -28.85 -2.50 10.37
CA LEU A 172 -30.20 -2.78 9.90
C LEU A 172 -30.83 -3.96 10.64
N TYR A 173 -30.07 -5.02 10.92
CA TYR A 173 -30.52 -6.15 11.72
C TYR A 173 -30.95 -5.68 13.11
N TYR A 174 -30.13 -4.85 13.77
CA TYR A 174 -30.46 -4.31 15.09
C TYR A 174 -31.76 -3.50 15.05
N ILE A 175 -31.89 -2.55 14.12
CA ILE A 175 -33.10 -1.71 13.98
C ILE A 175 -34.34 -2.54 13.63
N SER A 176 -34.23 -3.47 12.67
CA SER A 176 -35.34 -4.32 12.24
C SER A 176 -35.79 -5.30 13.33
N SER A 177 -34.86 -5.79 14.16
CA SER A 177 -35.18 -6.63 15.31
C SER A 177 -36.01 -5.88 16.36
N LEU A 178 -35.67 -4.61 16.62
CA LEU A 178 -36.43 -3.74 17.52
C LEU A 178 -37.83 -3.40 16.97
N ALA A 179 -37.95 -3.29 15.65
CA ALA A 179 -39.22 -2.97 14.98
C ALA A 179 -40.09 -4.21 14.66
N GLY A 180 -39.63 -5.43 14.97
CA GLY A 180 -40.33 -6.68 14.60
C GLY A 180 -40.38 -6.95 13.09
N ALA A 181 -39.58 -6.25 12.29
CA ALA A 181 -39.63 -6.24 10.83
C ALA A 181 -38.48 -7.02 10.19
N ALA A 182 -38.22 -8.25 10.66
CA ALA A 182 -37.08 -9.06 10.23
C ALA A 182 -37.05 -9.33 8.71
N TRP A 183 -38.21 -9.33 8.04
CA TRP A 183 -38.33 -9.47 6.59
C TRP A 183 -37.62 -8.35 5.81
N VAL A 184 -37.58 -7.12 6.35
CA VAL A 184 -36.88 -5.96 5.75
C VAL A 184 -35.38 -6.18 5.74
N PHE A 185 -34.85 -6.80 6.81
CA PHE A 185 -33.44 -7.18 6.87
C PHE A 185 -33.11 -8.23 5.81
N TYR A 186 -33.90 -9.30 5.71
CA TYR A 186 -33.64 -10.36 4.72
C TYR A 186 -33.70 -9.84 3.28
N SER A 187 -34.71 -9.03 2.94
CA SER A 187 -34.85 -8.47 1.59
C SER A 187 -33.69 -7.51 1.25
N THR A 188 -33.29 -6.66 2.19
CA THR A 188 -32.18 -5.72 1.99
C THR A 188 -30.83 -6.43 1.95
N ALA A 189 -30.63 -7.48 2.76
CA ALA A 189 -29.41 -8.28 2.75
C ALA A 189 -29.24 -9.01 1.42
N ILE A 190 -30.29 -9.69 0.94
CA ILE A 190 -30.28 -10.40 -0.34
C ILE A 190 -30.09 -9.39 -1.48
N GLY A 191 -30.87 -8.30 -1.50
CA GLY A 191 -30.80 -7.27 -2.54
C GLY A 191 -29.43 -6.60 -2.61
N SER A 192 -28.83 -6.25 -1.47
CA SER A 192 -27.51 -5.62 -1.41
C SER A 192 -26.38 -6.58 -1.81
N ALA A 193 -26.44 -7.84 -1.37
CA ALA A 193 -25.48 -8.86 -1.80
C ALA A 193 -25.58 -9.11 -3.31
N ALA A 194 -26.79 -9.25 -3.83
CA ALA A 194 -27.04 -9.39 -5.27
C ALA A 194 -26.54 -8.17 -6.04
N ALA A 195 -26.83 -6.95 -5.59
CA ALA A 195 -26.37 -5.71 -6.21
C ALA A 195 -24.83 -5.63 -6.28
N ILE A 196 -24.11 -5.97 -5.19
CA ILE A 196 -22.63 -5.98 -5.20
C ILE A 196 -22.09 -7.07 -6.14
N LEU A 197 -22.73 -8.24 -6.20
CA LEU A 197 -22.34 -9.31 -7.13
C LEU A 197 -22.60 -8.91 -8.59
N LEU A 198 -23.70 -8.20 -8.87
CA LEU A 198 -24.06 -7.72 -10.21
C LEU A 198 -23.20 -6.52 -10.65
N LEU A 199 -22.92 -5.56 -9.78
CA LEU A 199 -22.00 -4.44 -10.02
C LEU A 199 -20.53 -4.90 -10.10
N GLY A 200 -20.26 -6.07 -9.53
CA GLY A 200 -18.96 -6.69 -9.43
C GLY A 200 -18.61 -7.69 -10.53
N GLY A 201 -19.63 -8.31 -11.13
CA GLY A 201 -19.52 -9.20 -12.28
C GLY A 201 -19.45 -8.40 -13.56
N ASP A 202 -18.25 -8.23 -14.10
CA ASP A 202 -17.96 -7.73 -15.45
C ASP A 202 -18.89 -6.60 -15.98
N VAL A 203 -19.34 -5.69 -15.11
CA VAL A 203 -19.51 -4.32 -15.54
C VAL A 203 -18.09 -3.92 -15.91
N LYS A 204 -17.81 -3.88 -17.22
CA LYS A 204 -16.76 -3.04 -17.78
C LYS A 204 -17.04 -1.66 -17.20
N ARG A 205 -16.55 -1.41 -15.98
CA ARG A 205 -16.41 -0.05 -15.47
C ARG A 205 -15.67 0.61 -16.60
N PRO A 206 -16.21 1.68 -17.23
CA PRO A 206 -15.37 2.50 -18.05
C PRO A 206 -14.20 2.82 -17.12
N ARG A 207 -13.03 2.25 -17.43
CA ARG A 207 -11.78 2.72 -16.85
C ARG A 207 -11.90 4.22 -17.05
N ALA A 208 -11.82 5.02 -15.98
CA ALA A 208 -11.68 6.45 -16.14
C ALA A 208 -10.67 6.62 -17.26
N ALA A 209 -11.05 7.31 -18.34
CA ALA A 209 -10.22 7.47 -19.52
C ALA A 209 -8.94 8.14 -19.06
N GLN A 210 -7.96 7.33 -18.67
CA GLN A 210 -6.60 7.75 -18.48
C GLN A 210 -6.11 7.89 -19.91
N LEU A 211 -5.68 9.11 -20.22
CA LEU A 211 -5.21 9.58 -21.52
C LEU A 211 -3.98 8.81 -22.08
N TYR A 212 -3.64 7.65 -21.53
CA TYR A 212 -2.51 6.80 -21.89
C TYR A 212 -2.99 5.36 -22.00
N ASP A 213 -3.10 4.86 -23.23
CA ASP A 213 -3.23 3.43 -23.46
C ASP A 213 -1.97 2.71 -22.95
N ASP A 214 -2.18 1.68 -22.12
CA ASP A 214 -1.12 0.90 -21.44
C ASP A 214 -0.09 0.31 -22.43
N GLN A 215 -0.45 0.11 -23.70
CA GLN A 215 0.42 -0.48 -24.72
C GLN A 215 1.42 0.55 -25.30
N ASP A 216 0.97 1.78 -25.53
CA ASP A 216 1.78 2.88 -26.04
C ASP A 216 2.88 3.26 -25.04
N VAL A 217 2.57 3.24 -23.74
CA VAL A 217 3.54 3.52 -22.66
C VAL A 217 4.58 2.40 -22.51
N ILE A 218 4.20 1.16 -22.77
CA ILE A 218 5.12 0.01 -22.75
C ILE A 218 6.04 0.08 -23.96
N GLU A 219 5.50 0.40 -25.14
CA GLU A 219 6.28 0.59 -26.35
C GLU A 219 7.21 1.80 -26.26
N ALA A 220 6.73 2.92 -25.70
CA ALA A 220 7.51 4.10 -25.36
C ALA A 220 8.73 3.77 -24.49
N LYS A 221 8.50 3.13 -23.34
CA LYS A 221 9.59 2.74 -22.42
C LYS A 221 10.56 1.75 -23.07
N ARG A 222 10.08 0.90 -23.98
CA ARG A 222 10.94 -0.02 -24.75
C ARG A 222 11.79 0.73 -25.76
N LEU A 223 11.24 1.74 -26.45
CA LEU A 223 11.96 2.56 -27.43
C LEU A 223 12.95 3.50 -26.75
N GLU A 224 12.59 4.15 -25.65
CA GLU A 224 13.50 4.94 -24.81
C GLU A 224 14.70 4.11 -24.35
N ARG A 225 14.45 2.87 -23.91
CA ARG A 225 15.50 1.94 -23.51
C ARG A 225 16.40 1.55 -24.69
N ARG A 226 15.82 1.30 -25.87
CA ARG A 226 16.59 1.01 -27.09
C ARG A 226 17.49 2.18 -27.47
N PHE A 227 16.99 3.42 -27.45
CA PHE A 227 17.83 4.60 -27.70
C PHE A 227 19.02 4.70 -26.75
N VAL A 228 18.80 4.44 -25.45
CA VAL A 228 19.89 4.47 -24.46
C VAL A 228 20.95 3.41 -24.76
N GLU A 229 20.52 2.23 -25.22
CA GLU A 229 21.39 1.09 -25.54
C GLU A 229 22.12 1.28 -26.87
N THR A 230 21.43 1.71 -27.94
CA THR A 230 21.98 1.76 -29.31
C THR A 230 22.44 3.14 -29.77
N GLY A 231 21.89 4.22 -29.21
CA GLY A 231 22.14 5.59 -29.67
C GLY A 231 21.39 5.97 -30.93
N ASP A 232 20.37 5.19 -31.32
CA ASP A 232 19.61 5.39 -32.56
C ASP A 232 18.70 6.62 -32.48
N VAL A 233 19.22 7.75 -32.96
CA VAL A 233 18.55 9.04 -32.96
C VAL A 233 17.30 9.03 -33.84
N SER A 234 17.29 8.25 -34.93
CA SER A 234 16.17 8.16 -35.86
C SER A 234 14.92 7.54 -35.21
N LEU A 235 15.14 6.59 -34.31
CA LEU A 235 14.09 5.93 -33.52
C LEU A 235 13.50 6.88 -32.47
N LEU A 236 14.34 7.70 -31.83
CA LEU A 236 13.89 8.73 -30.88
C LEU A 236 13.07 9.82 -31.58
N THR A 237 13.49 10.27 -32.77
CA THR A 237 12.82 11.34 -33.51
C THR A 237 11.48 10.91 -34.09
N THR A 238 11.40 9.67 -34.59
CA THR A 238 10.16 9.08 -35.09
C THR A 238 9.12 8.94 -33.98
N TYR A 239 9.58 8.54 -32.78
CA TYR A 239 8.76 8.47 -31.59
C TYR A 239 8.23 9.84 -31.16
N VAL A 240 9.10 10.86 -31.08
CA VAL A 240 8.71 12.24 -30.76
C VAL A 240 7.68 12.80 -31.76
N ALA A 241 7.91 12.59 -33.06
CA ALA A 241 7.00 13.07 -34.11
C ALA A 241 5.62 12.40 -34.02
N TYR A 242 5.58 11.08 -33.78
CA TYR A 242 4.33 10.33 -33.61
C TYR A 242 3.49 10.85 -32.43
N TYR A 243 4.10 11.09 -31.28
CA TYR A 243 3.38 11.56 -30.09
C TYR A 243 2.88 12.99 -30.23
N MET A 244 3.66 13.88 -30.85
CA MET A 244 3.24 15.26 -31.10
C MET A 244 2.10 15.32 -32.13
N ALA A 245 2.12 14.46 -33.16
CA ALA A 245 1.04 14.33 -34.13
C ALA A 245 -0.25 13.77 -33.48
N LYS A 246 -0.13 12.77 -32.59
CA LYS A 246 -1.26 12.24 -31.82
C LYS A 246 -1.86 13.27 -30.86
N GLY A 247 -1.04 14.18 -30.33
CA GLY A 247 -1.47 15.28 -29.46
C GLY A 247 -2.11 16.47 -30.18
N GLY A 248 -2.15 16.47 -31.52
CA GLY A 248 -2.73 17.58 -32.31
C GLY A 248 -1.93 18.88 -32.23
N VAL A 249 -0.60 18.80 -32.00
CA VAL A 249 0.26 19.95 -31.80
C VAL A 249 0.67 20.59 -33.14
N ASP A 250 0.73 21.92 -33.19
CA ASP A 250 1.17 22.68 -34.37
C ASP A 250 2.54 22.22 -34.92
N GLU A 251 2.65 22.13 -36.25
CA GLU A 251 3.84 21.65 -36.97
C GLU A 251 5.14 22.36 -36.57
N GLY A 252 5.08 23.68 -36.32
CA GLY A 252 6.25 24.46 -35.90
C GLY A 252 6.84 23.99 -34.56
N ARG A 253 5.99 23.57 -33.62
CA ARG A 253 6.41 23.05 -32.31
C ARG A 253 6.87 21.60 -32.42
N VAL A 254 6.26 20.81 -33.30
CA VAL A 254 6.71 19.45 -33.64
C VAL A 254 8.16 19.49 -34.16
N LEU A 255 8.45 20.42 -35.08
CA LEU A 255 9.78 20.59 -35.67
C LEU A 255 10.84 20.99 -34.64
N GLU A 256 10.48 21.81 -33.64
CA GLU A 256 11.40 22.20 -32.57
C GLU A 256 11.84 20.99 -31.73
N VAL A 257 10.88 20.14 -31.30
CA VAL A 257 11.19 18.97 -30.46
C VAL A 257 11.92 17.89 -31.27
N VAL A 258 11.59 17.72 -32.55
CA VAL A 258 12.30 16.80 -33.45
C VAL A 258 13.73 17.26 -33.71
N ARG A 259 13.97 18.57 -33.92
CA ARG A 259 15.33 19.12 -34.05
C ARG A 259 16.14 18.95 -32.78
N ALA A 260 15.53 19.15 -31.61
CA ALA A 260 16.16 18.89 -30.33
C ALA A 260 16.56 17.41 -30.19
N ALA A 261 15.74 16.47 -30.63
CA ALA A 261 16.06 15.05 -30.65
C ALA A 261 17.18 14.68 -31.65
N LEU A 262 17.19 15.30 -32.83
CA LEU A 262 18.21 15.09 -33.87
C LEU A 262 19.61 15.64 -33.49
N ALA A 263 19.67 16.61 -32.58
CA ALA A 263 20.91 17.29 -32.24
C ALA A 263 21.93 16.43 -31.46
N TYR A 264 21.58 15.20 -31.09
CA TYR A 264 22.47 14.33 -30.31
C TYR A 264 23.47 13.58 -31.18
N LYS A 265 24.75 13.63 -30.80
CA LYS A 265 25.82 12.82 -31.40
C LYS A 265 26.68 12.15 -30.32
N ASP A 266 26.90 10.86 -30.48
CA ASP A 266 27.82 10.10 -29.63
C ASP A 266 29.27 10.50 -29.87
N ILE A 267 30.10 10.29 -28.85
CA ILE A 267 31.55 10.37 -29.03
C ILE A 267 32.00 9.03 -29.62
N GLU A 268 32.57 9.06 -30.82
CA GLU A 268 33.18 7.89 -31.43
C GLU A 268 34.57 7.69 -30.81
N PRO A 269 34.87 6.50 -30.23
CA PRO A 269 36.22 6.21 -29.80
C PRO A 269 37.14 6.12 -31.02
N SER A 270 38.39 6.53 -30.87
CA SER A 270 39.41 6.37 -31.92
C SER A 270 39.49 4.89 -32.35
N PRO A 271 39.66 4.59 -33.66
CA PRO A 271 39.82 3.21 -34.16
C PRO A 271 40.98 2.46 -33.50
N PHE A 272 41.93 3.20 -32.93
CA PHE A 272 43.13 2.67 -32.28
C PHE A 272 43.04 2.69 -30.74
N ALA A 273 41.87 3.01 -30.17
CA ALA A 273 41.70 3.10 -28.72
C ALA A 273 41.78 1.70 -28.06
N PRO A 274 42.50 1.55 -26.94
CA PRO A 274 42.50 0.31 -26.17
C PRO A 274 41.08 -0.11 -25.73
N PRO A 275 40.79 -1.42 -25.59
CA PRO A 275 39.44 -1.91 -25.29
C PRO A 275 38.82 -1.34 -24.01
N LEU A 276 39.64 -0.99 -23.03
CA LEU A 276 39.19 -0.33 -21.79
C LEU A 276 38.73 1.11 -22.02
N VAL A 277 39.40 1.85 -22.91
CA VAL A 277 39.04 3.22 -23.28
C VAL A 277 37.73 3.21 -24.07
N ALA A 278 37.57 2.28 -25.01
CA ALA A 278 36.31 2.10 -25.74
C ALA A 278 35.14 1.81 -24.79
N LYS A 279 35.32 0.93 -23.79
CA LYS A 279 34.30 0.65 -22.76
C LYS A 279 33.97 1.86 -21.88
N LEU A 280 34.95 2.70 -21.57
CA LEU A 280 34.73 3.93 -20.79
C LEU A 280 33.95 4.97 -21.61
N VAL A 281 34.28 5.14 -22.90
CA VAL A 281 33.55 6.00 -23.83
C VAL A 281 32.11 5.50 -24.00
N GLU A 282 31.88 4.19 -24.11
CA GLU A 282 30.54 3.61 -24.19
C GLU A 282 29.71 3.89 -22.93
N ARG A 283 30.29 3.71 -21.73
CA ARG A 283 29.63 4.04 -20.45
C ARG A 283 29.31 5.53 -20.35
N TRP A 284 30.19 6.39 -20.87
CA TRP A 284 29.97 7.82 -20.89
C TRP A 284 28.85 8.20 -21.87
N ASN A 285 28.86 7.65 -23.08
CA ASN A 285 27.81 7.84 -24.07
C ASN A 285 26.45 7.42 -23.52
N ARG A 286 26.32 6.26 -22.84
CA ARG A 286 25.06 5.87 -22.16
C ARG A 286 24.55 6.92 -21.16
N ARG A 287 25.44 7.52 -20.37
CA ARG A 287 25.07 8.60 -19.42
C ARG A 287 24.71 9.90 -20.13
N ARG A 288 25.29 10.19 -21.30
CA ARG A 288 24.95 11.37 -22.12
C ARG A 288 23.61 11.17 -22.83
N ARG A 289 23.35 9.99 -23.41
CA ARG A 289 22.07 9.59 -24.00
C ARG A 289 20.91 9.70 -22.99
N LEU A 290 21.08 9.19 -21.76
CA LEU A 290 20.06 9.34 -20.71
C LEU A 290 19.75 10.80 -20.35
N ARG A 291 20.77 11.66 -20.30
CA ARG A 291 20.58 13.09 -20.02
C ARG A 291 19.89 13.80 -21.18
N HIS A 292 20.24 13.44 -22.41
CA HIS A 292 19.60 13.97 -23.61
C HIS A 292 18.13 13.56 -23.71
N LEU A 293 17.82 12.26 -23.51
CA LEU A 293 16.45 11.73 -23.47
C LEU A 293 15.57 12.51 -22.47
N ARG A 294 16.08 12.76 -21.26
CA ARG A 294 15.33 13.55 -20.25
C ARG A 294 15.04 14.98 -20.69
N ARG A 295 15.96 15.62 -21.43
CA ARG A 295 15.76 16.97 -21.97
C ARG A 295 14.69 16.97 -23.06
N VAL A 296 14.75 16.00 -23.99
CA VAL A 296 13.76 15.86 -25.07
C VAL A 296 12.36 15.55 -24.50
N MET A 297 12.26 14.64 -23.52
CA MET A 297 10.99 14.35 -22.85
C MET A 297 10.45 15.54 -22.08
N ALA A 298 11.31 16.33 -21.43
CA ALA A 298 10.89 17.54 -20.75
C ALA A 298 10.36 18.62 -21.73
N LEU A 299 10.89 18.68 -22.95
CA LEU A 299 10.37 19.56 -24.01
C LEU A 299 9.05 19.03 -24.56
N LEU A 300 8.95 17.72 -24.80
CA LEU A 300 7.72 17.07 -25.26
C LEU A 300 6.56 17.29 -24.27
N ASN A 301 6.80 17.13 -22.97
CA ASN A 301 5.81 17.38 -21.91
C ASN A 301 5.39 18.85 -21.74
N ARG A 302 6.05 19.81 -22.40
CA ARG A 302 5.62 21.22 -22.39
C ARG A 302 4.56 21.51 -23.46
N TYR A 303 4.45 20.65 -24.46
CA TYR A 303 3.62 20.87 -25.63
C TYR A 303 2.47 19.87 -25.76
N LEU A 304 2.54 18.75 -25.04
CA LEU A 304 1.44 17.81 -24.80
C LEU A 304 0.72 18.16 -23.49
#